data_AF-A0A6I1JE53-F1
#
_entry.id   AF-A0A6I1JE53-F1
#
_cell.length_a   1.000
_cell.length_b   1.000
_cell.length_c   1.000
_cell.angle_alpha   90.00
_cell.angle_beta   90.00
_cell.angle_gamma   90.00
#
_symmetry.space_group_name_H-M   'P 1'
#
loop_
_entity.id
_entity.type
_entity.pdbx_description
1 polymer ?
#
loop_
_entity_poly.entity_id
_entity_poly.type
_entity_poly.pdbx_seq_one_letter_code
_entity_poly.pdbx_strand_id
1 'polypeptide(L)'
;MDGKDFDLGGRLRDIRQKAGLSQRELATRAGVPHGLIATIEQNKSSPSVASLRKVLDGLGISFVDFFTPARPAADRVFFEGGELVDLTSILPGTMTRGEGRMVFRQVGDAHANNLQILHERYEPGADTGEAMLSHPSREGGVVLSGRLEVTGAQARPISSTAAFRTVSAMWAKSPARW
;
A
#
# COMPACT_ATOMS: atom_id res chain seq x y z
N MET A 1 17.11 15.80 8.57
CA MET A 1 16.63 14.50 9.07
C MET A 1 15.20 14.77 9.51
N ASP A 2 14.24 14.71 8.59
CA ASP A 2 12.89 15.21 8.90
C ASP A 2 11.94 14.02 8.86
N GLY A 3 12.04 13.19 9.90
CA GLY A 3 11.06 12.15 10.17
C GLY A 3 9.75 12.84 10.53
N LYS A 4 8.69 12.58 9.75
CA LYS A 4 7.33 12.98 10.16
C LYS A 4 7.07 12.39 11.55
N ASP A 5 6.98 13.24 12.56
CA ASP A 5 6.57 12.84 13.90
C ASP A 5 5.24 12.11 13.80
N PHE A 6 5.21 10.86 14.25
CA PHE A 6 4.01 10.04 14.27
C PHE A 6 3.01 10.66 15.25
N ASP A 7 1.86 11.14 14.73
CA ASP A 7 0.78 11.69 15.55
C ASP A 7 0.03 10.56 16.28
N LEU A 8 0.60 10.17 17.42
CA LEU A 8 0.06 9.13 18.29
C LEU A 8 -1.36 9.47 18.76
N GLY A 9 -1.59 10.71 19.20
CA GLY A 9 -2.87 11.14 19.74
C GLY A 9 -3.96 11.17 18.68
N GLY A 10 -3.67 11.71 17.50
CA GLY A 10 -4.57 11.71 16.35
C GLY A 10 -4.91 10.28 15.93
N ARG A 11 -3.90 9.42 15.79
CA ARG A 11 -4.13 8.02 15.41
C ARG A 11 -4.97 7.24 16.42
N LEU A 12 -4.70 7.41 17.72
CA LEU A 12 -5.49 6.76 18.76
C LEU A 12 -6.96 7.20 18.71
N ARG A 13 -7.20 8.50 18.50
CA ARG A 13 -8.54 9.06 18.36
C ARG A 13 -9.28 8.47 17.16
N ASP A 14 -8.63 8.40 16.01
CA ASP A 14 -9.23 7.86 14.78
C ASP A 14 -9.66 6.40 14.96
N ILE A 15 -8.77 5.57 15.52
CA ILE A 15 -9.04 4.17 15.80
C ILE A 15 -10.21 4.02 16.78
N ARG A 16 -10.22 4.80 17.87
CA ARG A 16 -11.30 4.77 18.85
C ARG A 16 -12.64 5.14 18.21
N GLN A 17 -12.67 6.19 17.39
CA GLN A 17 -13.89 6.64 16.71
C GLN A 17 -14.41 5.60 15.71
N LYS A 18 -13.51 4.95 14.95
CA LYS A 18 -13.86 3.84 14.05
C LYS A 18 -14.43 2.63 14.79
N ALA A 19 -13.96 2.39 16.01
CA ALA A 19 -14.53 1.36 16.90
C ALA A 19 -15.86 1.78 17.55
N GLY A 20 -16.38 2.98 17.29
CA GLY A 20 -17.63 3.49 17.85
C GLY A 20 -17.57 3.77 19.36
N LEU A 21 -16.37 3.93 19.93
CA LEU A 21 -16.19 4.09 21.38
C LEU A 21 -16.05 5.56 21.78
N SER A 22 -16.68 5.95 22.88
CA SER A 22 -16.33 7.17 23.61
C SER A 22 -14.99 7.00 24.35
N GLN A 23 -14.36 8.12 24.73
CA GLN A 23 -13.14 8.10 25.55
C GLN A 23 -13.36 7.35 26.88
N ARG A 24 -14.56 7.48 27.46
CA ARG A 24 -14.96 6.80 28.69
C ARG A 24 -15.04 5.29 28.51
N GLU A 25 -15.66 4.83 27.43
CA GLU A 25 -15.75 3.39 27.14
C GLU A 25 -14.38 2.76 26.87
N LEU A 26 -13.52 3.45 26.11
CA LEU A 26 -12.15 3.00 25.91
C LEU A 26 -11.38 2.92 27.23
N ALA A 27 -11.47 3.95 28.07
CA ALA A 27 -10.82 3.97 29.38
C ALA A 27 -11.28 2.79 30.26
N THR A 28 -12.59 2.51 30.28
CA THR A 28 -13.16 1.36 31.00
C THR A 28 -12.64 0.04 30.45
N ARG A 29 -12.62 -0.16 29.13
CA ARG A 29 -12.10 -1.40 28.50
C ARG A 29 -10.62 -1.62 28.76
N ALA A 30 -9.83 -0.55 28.72
CA ALA A 30 -8.39 -0.58 28.94
C ALA A 30 -7.98 -0.65 30.42
N GLY A 31 -8.93 -0.47 31.35
CA GLY A 31 -8.64 -0.41 32.78
C GLY A 31 -7.73 0.77 33.15
N VAL A 32 -7.94 1.94 32.51
CA VAL A 32 -7.15 3.16 32.73
C VAL A 32 -8.04 4.35 33.14
N PRO A 33 -7.47 5.39 33.78
CA PRO A 33 -8.24 6.59 34.10
C PRO A 33 -8.75 7.30 32.83
N HIS A 34 -9.98 7.80 32.85
CA HIS A 34 -10.57 8.54 31.72
C HIS A 34 -9.70 9.70 31.23
N GLY A 35 -9.11 10.45 32.18
CA GLY A 35 -8.23 11.59 31.87
C GLY A 35 -7.01 11.21 31.04
N LEU A 36 -6.52 9.96 31.15
CA LEU A 36 -5.37 9.48 30.39
C LEU A 36 -5.69 9.40 28.89
N ILE A 37 -6.87 8.89 28.51
CA ILE A 37 -7.29 8.84 27.10
C ILE A 37 -7.38 10.26 26.53
N ALA A 38 -7.98 11.18 27.28
CA ALA A 38 -8.13 12.56 26.85
C ALA A 38 -6.79 13.28 26.67
N THR A 39 -5.82 13.09 27.57
CA THR A 39 -4.50 13.74 27.45
C THR A 39 -3.65 13.15 26.35
N ILE A 40 -3.73 11.83 26.11
CA ILE A 40 -3.07 11.16 24.98
C ILE A 40 -3.66 11.69 23.66
N GLU A 41 -4.98 11.68 23.50
CA GLU A 41 -5.62 12.13 22.24
C GLU A 41 -5.42 13.61 21.95
N GLN A 42 -5.14 14.43 22.97
CA GLN A 42 -4.84 15.86 22.80
C GLN A 42 -3.34 16.12 22.62
N ASN A 43 -2.49 15.09 22.53
CA ASN A 43 -1.03 15.20 22.51
C ASN A 43 -0.47 16.03 23.67
N LYS A 44 -1.17 16.06 24.82
CA LYS A 44 -0.76 16.81 26.03
C LYS A 44 0.21 16.02 26.90
N SER A 45 0.28 14.70 26.71
CA SER A 45 1.19 13.83 27.44
C SER A 45 1.57 12.62 26.59
N SER A 46 2.85 12.28 26.55
CA SER A 46 3.29 11.00 26.02
C SER A 46 3.02 9.90 27.05
N PRO A 47 2.17 8.89 26.74
CA PRO A 47 1.94 7.80 27.66
C PRO A 47 3.19 6.94 27.83
N SER A 48 3.33 6.28 28.97
CA SER A 48 4.33 5.21 29.09
C SER A 48 3.97 4.05 28.15
N VAL A 49 4.96 3.27 27.71
CA VAL A 49 4.74 2.08 26.86
C VAL A 49 3.72 1.11 27.48
N ALA A 50 3.79 0.91 28.80
CA ALA A 50 2.84 0.07 29.53
C ALA A 50 1.41 0.63 29.49
N SER A 51 1.26 1.94 29.60
CA SER A 51 -0.06 2.60 29.53
C SER A 51 -0.63 2.54 28.13
N LEU A 52 0.18 2.81 27.11
CA LEU A 52 -0.22 2.68 25.71
C LEU A 52 -0.65 1.25 25.39
N ARG A 53 0.10 0.24 25.85
CA ARG A 53 -0.27 -1.17 25.64
C ARG A 53 -1.65 -1.48 26.21
N LYS A 54 -1.95 -1.10 27.46
CA LYS A 54 -3.29 -1.29 28.05
C LYS A 54 -4.40 -0.64 27.22
N VAL A 55 -4.14 0.56 26.71
CA VAL A 55 -5.10 1.27 25.86
C VAL A 55 -5.33 0.53 24.54
N LEU A 56 -4.27 0.05 23.90
CA LEU A 56 -4.36 -0.73 22.66
C LEU A 56 -5.03 -2.09 22.87
N ASP A 57 -4.77 -2.74 24.02
CA ASP A 57 -5.45 -3.98 24.42
C ASP A 57 -6.96 -3.76 24.54
N GLY A 58 -7.38 -2.61 25.11
CA GLY A 58 -8.79 -2.20 25.16
C GLY A 58 -9.46 -1.94 23.80
N LEU A 59 -8.65 -1.77 22.75
CA LEU A 59 -9.07 -1.65 21.35
C LEU A 59 -8.93 -2.96 20.56
N GLY A 60 -8.29 -3.99 21.14
CA GLY A 60 -7.97 -5.23 20.43
C GLY A 60 -6.93 -5.05 19.33
N ILE A 61 -6.04 -4.07 19.43
CA ILE A 61 -5.03 -3.76 18.41
C ILE A 61 -3.64 -4.05 18.94
N SER A 62 -2.80 -4.70 18.13
CA SER A 62 -1.42 -4.97 18.53
C SER A 62 -0.57 -3.69 18.49
N PHE A 63 0.48 -3.66 19.32
CA PHE A 63 1.42 -2.55 19.33
C PHE A 63 2.06 -2.33 17.94
N VAL A 64 2.35 -3.40 17.21
CA VAL A 64 2.93 -3.33 15.85
C VAL A 64 1.95 -2.72 14.86
N ASP A 65 0.68 -3.16 14.89
CA ASP A 65 -0.35 -2.64 13.98
C ASP A 65 -0.65 -1.16 14.24
N PHE A 66 -0.53 -0.72 15.50
CA PHE A 66 -0.70 0.68 15.86
C PHE A 66 0.38 1.59 15.26
N PHE A 67 1.63 1.14 15.15
CA PHE A 67 2.72 1.95 14.55
C PHE A 67 2.88 1.72 13.04
N THR A 68 2.30 0.65 12.50
CA THR A 68 2.30 0.39 11.06
C THR A 68 1.43 1.43 10.35
N PRO A 69 1.89 2.18 9.34
CA PRO A 69 1.07 3.16 8.63
C PRO A 69 -0.28 2.55 8.22
N ALA A 70 -1.39 3.22 8.53
CA ALA A 70 -2.71 2.72 8.17
C ALA A 70 -2.76 2.53 6.66
N ARG A 71 -3.06 1.31 6.21
CA ARG A 71 -3.45 1.11 4.81
C ARG A 71 -4.69 1.97 4.55
N PRO A 72 -4.80 2.59 3.36
CA PRO A 72 -5.98 3.35 3.02
C PRO A 72 -7.24 2.52 3.27
N ALA A 73 -8.29 3.16 3.80
CA ALA A 73 -9.51 2.49 4.20
C ALA A 73 -10.11 1.70 3.03
N ALA A 74 -10.65 0.50 3.31
CA ALA A 74 -11.14 -0.41 2.27
C ALA A 74 -12.31 0.16 1.44
N ASP A 75 -13.03 1.15 1.97
CA ASP A 75 -14.14 1.88 1.33
C ASP A 75 -13.69 3.11 0.53
N ARG A 76 -12.40 3.43 0.56
CA ARG A 76 -11.84 4.57 -0.15
C ARG A 76 -11.83 4.29 -1.65
N VAL A 77 -12.46 5.16 -2.42
CA VAL A 77 -12.60 5.03 -3.88
C VAL A 77 -11.60 5.90 -4.66
N PHE A 78 -11.17 7.03 -4.09
CA PHE A 78 -10.29 7.99 -4.76
C PHE A 78 -8.89 8.04 -4.14
N PHE A 79 -7.86 7.99 -4.99
CA PHE A 79 -6.45 7.92 -4.58
C PHE A 79 -5.62 8.91 -5.40
N GLU A 80 -4.87 9.77 -4.72
CA GLU A 80 -3.86 10.63 -5.30
C GLU A 80 -2.54 9.88 -5.53
N GLY A 81 -1.70 10.37 -6.43
CA GLY A 81 -0.45 9.70 -6.81
C GLY A 81 0.53 9.45 -5.65
N GLY A 82 0.48 10.28 -4.59
CA GLY A 82 1.30 10.12 -3.38
C GLY A 82 0.76 9.11 -2.36
N GLU A 83 -0.43 8.57 -2.59
CA GLU A 83 -1.13 7.66 -1.67
C GLU A 83 -1.10 6.21 -2.14
N LEU A 84 -0.55 5.97 -3.33
CA LEU A 84 -0.38 4.64 -3.87
C LEU A 84 0.66 3.87 -3.06
N VAL A 85 0.36 2.61 -2.77
CA VAL A 85 1.22 1.74 -1.96
C VAL A 85 2.40 1.29 -2.81
N ASP A 86 3.62 1.64 -2.41
CA ASP A 86 4.84 1.23 -3.10
C ASP A 86 5.11 -0.26 -2.83
N LEU A 87 5.01 -1.09 -3.88
CA LEU A 87 5.28 -2.52 -3.84
C LEU A 87 6.66 -2.88 -4.42
N THR A 88 7.44 -1.89 -4.83
CA THR A 88 8.70 -2.09 -5.57
C THR A 88 9.68 -2.98 -4.79
N SER A 89 9.73 -2.86 -3.46
CA SER A 89 10.67 -3.60 -2.62
C SER A 89 10.20 -4.99 -2.22
N ILE A 90 8.92 -5.33 -2.43
CA ILE A 90 8.32 -6.58 -1.95
C ILE A 90 7.97 -7.56 -3.06
N LEU A 91 7.94 -7.10 -4.32
CA LEU A 91 7.71 -7.97 -5.46
C LEU A 91 9.03 -8.67 -5.87
N PRO A 92 9.12 -10.01 -5.77
CA PRO A 92 10.26 -10.75 -6.30
C PRO A 92 10.27 -10.59 -7.82
N GLY A 93 11.29 -9.95 -8.38
CA GLY A 93 11.30 -9.61 -9.81
C GLY A 93 11.81 -8.19 -10.12
N THR A 94 11.65 -7.25 -9.19
CA THR A 94 11.98 -5.82 -9.40
C THR A 94 13.48 -5.53 -9.53
N MET A 95 14.31 -6.55 -9.32
CA MET A 95 15.76 -6.54 -9.46
C MET A 95 16.26 -7.60 -10.44
N THR A 96 15.38 -8.28 -11.18
CA THR A 96 15.71 -9.53 -11.86
C THR A 96 16.07 -9.26 -13.32
N ARG A 97 17.37 -9.05 -13.55
CA ARG A 97 18.10 -9.16 -14.83
C ARG A 97 18.10 -7.95 -15.80
N GLY A 98 17.14 -7.03 -15.72
CA GLY A 98 17.16 -5.79 -16.52
C GLY A 98 18.17 -4.75 -16.01
N GLU A 99 18.80 -3.98 -16.90
CA GLU A 99 19.64 -2.83 -16.52
C GLU A 99 18.80 -1.69 -15.91
N GLY A 100 17.50 -1.66 -16.23
CA GLY A 100 16.56 -0.63 -15.78
C GLY A 100 15.75 -1.06 -14.55
N ARG A 101 15.48 -0.10 -13.66
CA ARG A 101 14.60 -0.29 -12.50
C ARG A 101 13.13 -0.36 -12.91
N MET A 102 12.36 -1.15 -12.17
CA MET A 102 10.90 -1.12 -12.19
C MET A 102 10.36 -0.49 -10.91
N VAL A 103 9.27 0.26 -11.02
CA VAL A 103 8.53 0.82 -9.88
C VAL A 103 7.08 0.38 -9.99
N PHE A 104 6.55 -0.20 -8.92
CA PHE A 104 5.18 -0.70 -8.83
C PHE A 104 4.44 0.02 -7.71
N ARG A 105 3.35 0.71 -8.05
CA ARG A 105 2.52 1.42 -7.08
C ARG A 105 1.07 0.97 -7.16
N GLN A 106 0.52 0.44 -6.08
CA GLN A 106 -0.82 -0.10 -6.05
C GLN A 106 -1.86 0.91 -5.57
N VAL A 107 -3.02 0.89 -6.22
CA VAL A 107 -4.22 1.60 -5.76
C VAL A 107 -4.88 0.78 -4.65
N GLY A 108 -4.96 1.34 -3.44
CA GLY A 108 -5.69 0.73 -2.33
C GLY A 108 -5.23 -0.68 -1.95
N ASP A 109 -6.16 -1.44 -1.36
CA ASP A 109 -5.96 -2.84 -1.01
C ASP A 109 -6.62 -3.76 -2.05
N ALA A 110 -5.77 -4.38 -2.89
CA ALA A 110 -6.23 -5.26 -3.96
C ALA A 110 -6.95 -6.52 -3.45
N HIS A 111 -6.56 -7.05 -2.28
CA HIS A 111 -7.18 -8.25 -1.72
C HIS A 111 -8.57 -7.92 -1.17
N ALA A 112 -8.72 -6.78 -0.49
CA ALA A 112 -10.01 -6.35 0.02
C ALA A 112 -11.04 -6.09 -1.10
N ASN A 113 -10.59 -5.69 -2.30
CA ASN A 113 -11.47 -5.30 -3.42
C ASN A 113 -11.54 -6.33 -4.55
N ASN A 114 -10.82 -7.45 -4.44
CA ASN A 114 -10.68 -8.45 -5.51
C ASN A 114 -10.34 -7.82 -6.88
N LEU A 115 -9.58 -6.73 -6.86
CA LEU A 115 -9.21 -5.92 -8.02
C LEU A 115 -7.84 -5.30 -7.76
N GLN A 116 -6.86 -5.65 -8.59
CA GLN A 116 -5.54 -5.04 -8.53
C GLN A 116 -5.39 -4.02 -9.65
N ILE A 117 -5.02 -2.80 -9.27
CA ILE A 117 -4.64 -1.74 -10.21
C ILE A 117 -3.25 -1.27 -9.81
N LEU A 118 -2.32 -1.35 -10.76
CA LEU A 118 -0.93 -0.92 -10.60
C LEU A 118 -0.65 0.27 -11.50
N HIS A 119 0.03 1.27 -10.95
CA HIS A 119 0.71 2.31 -11.69
C HIS A 119 2.19 1.95 -11.75
N GLU A 120 2.65 1.65 -12.95
CA GLU A 120 3.95 1.04 -13.19
C GLU A 120 4.86 1.97 -13.97
N ARG A 121 6.15 1.93 -13.64
CA ARG A 121 7.19 2.59 -14.43
C ARG A 121 8.31 1.60 -14.71
N TYR A 122 8.65 1.49 -15.97
CA TYR A 122 9.76 0.68 -16.48
C TYR A 122 10.83 1.62 -17.02
N GLU A 123 12.01 1.63 -16.40
CA GLU A 123 13.18 2.30 -17.00
C GLU A 123 13.64 1.54 -18.25
N PRO A 124 14.35 2.19 -19.19
CA PRO A 124 14.92 1.51 -20.35
C PRO A 124 15.74 0.28 -19.93
N GLY A 125 15.50 -0.84 -20.59
CA GLY A 125 16.16 -2.12 -20.27
C GLY A 125 15.55 -2.88 -19.09
N ALA A 126 14.51 -2.35 -18.43
CA ALA A 126 13.78 -3.08 -17.40
C ALA A 126 13.01 -4.28 -17.99
N ASP A 127 12.97 -5.37 -17.22
CA ASP A 127 12.39 -6.66 -17.61
C ASP A 127 11.75 -7.31 -16.38
N THR A 128 10.55 -7.87 -16.53
CA THR A 128 9.83 -8.58 -15.47
C THR A 128 10.41 -9.96 -15.11
N GLY A 129 11.42 -10.45 -15.83
CA GLY A 129 12.20 -11.65 -15.48
C GLY A 129 11.58 -12.98 -15.92
N GLU A 130 12.32 -14.10 -15.74
CA GLU A 130 12.04 -15.39 -16.40
C GLU A 130 10.99 -16.33 -15.75
N ALA A 131 10.56 -16.05 -14.52
CA ALA A 131 9.77 -17.00 -13.75
C ALA A 131 8.27 -16.92 -14.09
N MET A 132 7.80 -17.87 -14.90
CA MET A 132 6.37 -18.07 -15.16
C MET A 132 5.59 -18.35 -13.87
N LEU A 133 4.76 -17.41 -13.46
CA LEU A 133 3.50 -17.73 -12.81
C LEU A 133 2.44 -17.84 -13.91
N SER A 134 2.51 -18.90 -14.74
CA SER A 134 1.46 -19.19 -15.72
C SER A 134 0.19 -19.59 -14.97
N HIS A 135 -0.58 -18.58 -14.58
CA HIS A 135 -1.90 -18.75 -14.00
C HIS A 135 -2.94 -18.12 -14.92
N PRO A 136 -4.14 -18.71 -15.01
CA PRO A 136 -5.26 -18.09 -15.69
C PRO A 136 -5.63 -16.79 -14.95
N SER A 137 -5.15 -15.66 -15.45
CA SER A 137 -5.41 -14.33 -14.93
C SER A 137 -6.04 -13.45 -16.02
N ARG A 138 -6.88 -12.49 -15.63
CA ARG A 138 -7.38 -11.45 -16.54
C ARG A 138 -6.61 -10.20 -16.23
N GLU A 139 -5.62 -9.91 -17.04
CA GLU A 139 -4.77 -8.74 -16.90
C GLU A 139 -4.97 -7.80 -18.10
N GLY A 140 -4.68 -6.53 -17.90
CA GLY A 140 -4.72 -5.51 -18.93
C GLY A 140 -4.10 -4.23 -18.43
N GLY A 141 -3.71 -3.37 -19.37
CA GLY A 141 -3.02 -2.13 -19.05
C GLY A 141 -3.16 -1.09 -20.15
N VAL A 142 -2.86 0.14 -19.80
CA VAL A 142 -2.82 1.29 -20.71
C VAL A 142 -1.43 1.92 -20.64
N VAL A 143 -0.80 2.16 -21.79
CA VAL A 143 0.49 2.84 -21.83
C VAL A 143 0.23 4.34 -21.83
N LEU A 144 0.48 4.99 -20.70
CA LEU A 144 0.27 6.43 -20.55
C LEU A 144 1.30 7.25 -21.33
N SER A 145 2.55 6.78 -21.38
CA SER A 145 3.65 7.44 -22.07
C SER A 145 4.77 6.45 -22.40
N GLY A 146 5.51 6.69 -23.48
CA GLY A 146 6.63 5.84 -23.89
C GLY A 146 6.20 4.63 -24.71
N ARG A 147 6.98 3.55 -24.62
CA ARG A 147 6.73 2.28 -25.31
C ARG A 147 7.11 1.12 -24.41
N LEU A 148 6.31 0.05 -24.48
CA LEU A 148 6.52 -1.19 -23.75
C LEU A 148 6.36 -2.35 -24.72
N GLU A 149 7.24 -3.34 -24.67
CA GLU A 149 7.02 -4.61 -25.33
C GLU A 149 6.30 -5.54 -24.36
N VAL A 150 5.13 -6.03 -24.76
CA VAL A 150 4.35 -6.97 -23.96
C VAL A 150 4.36 -8.33 -24.64
N THR A 151 4.73 -9.35 -23.89
CA THR A 151 4.81 -10.74 -24.34
C THR A 151 3.83 -11.59 -23.54
N GLY A 152 2.83 -12.12 -24.26
CA GLY A 152 1.93 -13.19 -23.80
C GLY A 152 1.99 -14.34 -24.79
N ALA A 153 0.84 -14.77 -25.34
CA ALA A 153 0.82 -15.69 -26.49
C ALA A 153 1.43 -15.09 -27.78
N GLN A 154 1.51 -13.76 -27.86
CA GLN A 154 2.21 -13.00 -28.90
C GLN A 154 3.06 -11.92 -28.22
N ALA A 155 4.17 -11.54 -28.83
CA ALA A 155 4.98 -10.38 -28.43
C ALA A 155 4.65 -9.19 -29.34
N ARG A 156 4.29 -8.04 -28.75
CA ARG A 156 4.02 -6.81 -29.52
C ARG A 156 4.51 -5.55 -28.80
N PRO A 157 5.12 -4.59 -29.53
CA PRO A 157 5.38 -3.26 -29.00
C PRO A 157 4.07 -2.48 -28.88
N ILE A 158 3.89 -1.82 -27.74
CA ILE A 158 2.73 -1.00 -27.39
C ILE A 158 3.22 0.43 -27.13
N SER A 159 2.72 1.39 -27.89
CA SER A 159 3.05 2.81 -27.73
C SER A 159 2.08 3.55 -26.81
N SER A 160 2.46 4.76 -26.40
CA SER A 160 1.59 5.70 -25.70
C SER A 160 0.19 5.76 -26.31
N THR A 161 -0.84 5.80 -25.47
CA THR A 161 -2.28 5.78 -25.79
C THR A 161 -2.84 4.43 -26.23
N ALA A 162 -2.02 3.39 -26.39
CA ALA A 162 -2.49 2.05 -26.67
C ALA A 162 -2.76 1.24 -25.39
N ALA A 163 -3.70 0.30 -25.50
CA ALA A 163 -4.16 -0.57 -24.42
C ALA A 163 -4.02 -2.04 -24.80
N PHE A 164 -3.89 -2.92 -23.81
CA PHE A 164 -3.86 -4.36 -24.02
C PHE A 164 -4.67 -5.11 -22.96
N ARG A 165 -5.07 -6.32 -23.32
CA ARG A 165 -5.74 -7.27 -22.43
C ARG A 165 -5.27 -8.69 -22.76
N THR A 166 -5.15 -9.51 -21.74
CA THR A 166 -4.83 -10.94 -21.84
C THR A 166 -5.78 -11.78 -20.99
N VAL A 167 -5.66 -13.11 -21.15
CA VAL A 167 -6.30 -14.15 -20.33
C VAL A 167 -5.26 -15.07 -19.67
N SER A 168 -3.98 -14.69 -19.72
CA SER A 168 -2.86 -15.42 -19.12
C SER A 168 -1.75 -14.42 -18.77
N ALA A 169 -0.97 -14.72 -17.74
CA ALA A 169 0.14 -13.88 -17.27
C ALA A 169 1.03 -13.36 -18.41
N MET A 170 1.47 -12.10 -18.29
CA MET A 170 2.26 -11.41 -19.29
C MET A 170 3.62 -10.96 -18.78
N TRP A 171 4.48 -10.66 -19.75
CA TRP A 171 5.82 -10.17 -19.55
C TRP A 171 5.91 -8.80 -20.17
N ALA A 172 6.55 -7.88 -19.46
CA ALA A 172 6.70 -6.51 -19.88
C ALA A 172 8.18 -6.15 -19.90
N LYS A 173 8.63 -5.65 -21.05
CA LYS A 173 9.99 -5.18 -21.23
C LYS A 173 10.00 -3.77 -21.77
N SER A 174 10.84 -2.92 -21.19
CA SER A 174 11.14 -1.61 -21.73
C SER A 174 12.42 -1.70 -22.57
N PRO A 175 12.40 -1.32 -23.86
CA PRO A 175 13.59 -1.33 -24.70
C PRO A 175 14.70 -0.41 -24.16
N ALA A 176 15.97 -0.84 -24.26
CA ALA A 176 17.11 -0.11 -23.71
C ALA A 176 17.45 1.19 -24.48
N ARG A 177 17.12 1.27 -25.77
CA ARG A 177 17.24 2.47 -26.61
C ARG A 177 16.15 2.46 -27.69
N TRP A 178 15.75 3.65 -28.12
CA TRP A 178 15.14 3.91 -29.42
C TRP A 178 16.08 4.82 -30.21
#